data_AF-A0A841T7G4-F1
#
_entry.id   AF-A0A841T7G4-F1
#
_cell.length_a   1.000
_cell.length_b   1.000
_cell.length_c   1.000
_cell.angle_alpha   90.00
_cell.angle_beta   90.00
_cell.angle_gamma   90.00
#
_symmetry.space_group_name_H-M   'P 1'
#
loop_
_entity.id
_entity.type
_entity.pdbx_description
1 polymer ?
#
loop_
_entity_poly.entity_id
_entity_poly.type
_entity_poly.pdbx_seq_one_letter_code
_entity_poly.pdbx_strand_id
1 'polypeptide(L)'
;MAIPLRIQGYRRPSRPKRKRERVYDGIVPLTSRETELFVHPLYVRQQYNRPDGRLDVYMAGVYYGTVMMDFKYRPRHNFWEKDRINTIARTREMNQLIAYSDSRSNFLYGEDRPSSAAFQRLSPVAEVWALYPVKEGREERPTSSPDHSLRLIPLSPGGDNEHVVQEFERVLKQLLQDSAGFIEGLPKIGF
;
A
#
# COMPACT_ATOMS: atom_id res chain seq x y z
N MET A 1 -48.23 -27.19 -14.20
CA MET A 1 -46.84 -27.29 -13.68
C MET A 1 -46.41 -25.89 -13.27
N ALA A 2 -46.28 -25.65 -11.97
CA ALA A 2 -45.80 -24.39 -11.41
C ALA A 2 -44.44 -24.66 -10.75
N ILE A 3 -43.41 -23.92 -11.16
CA ILE A 3 -42.07 -24.00 -10.57
C ILE A 3 -42.03 -23.01 -9.39
N PRO A 4 -41.68 -23.43 -8.16
CA PRO A 4 -41.61 -22.53 -7.02
C PRO A 4 -40.29 -21.74 -7.01
N LEU A 5 -40.41 -20.45 -6.69
CA LEU A 5 -39.31 -19.54 -6.39
C LEU A 5 -38.47 -20.01 -5.18
N ARG A 6 -37.15 -19.79 -5.25
CA ARG A 6 -36.30 -19.66 -4.06
C ARG A 6 -35.49 -18.37 -4.14
N ILE A 7 -36.09 -17.30 -3.62
CA ILE A 7 -35.38 -16.07 -3.28
C ILE A 7 -34.49 -16.41 -2.08
N GLN A 8 -33.18 -16.57 -2.31
CA GLN A 8 -32.23 -16.72 -1.20
C GLN A 8 -31.70 -15.33 -0.85
N GLY A 9 -32.13 -14.85 0.31
CA GLY A 9 -31.92 -13.49 0.78
C GLY A 9 -30.45 -13.08 0.85
N TYR A 10 -30.20 -11.87 0.37
CA TYR A 10 -28.99 -11.12 0.59
C TYR A 10 -28.84 -10.83 2.09
N ARG A 11 -28.13 -11.70 2.83
CA ARG A 11 -27.71 -11.37 4.20
C ARG A 11 -26.66 -10.28 4.10
N ARG A 12 -27.02 -9.05 4.46
CA ARG A 12 -26.03 -8.01 4.81
C ARG A 12 -25.03 -8.62 5.81
N PRO A 13 -23.72 -8.63 5.54
CA PRO A 13 -22.76 -9.11 6.52
C PRO A 13 -22.84 -8.21 7.75
N SER A 14 -23.09 -8.81 8.90
CA SER A 14 -22.95 -8.20 10.22
C SER A 14 -21.48 -7.84 10.43
N ARG A 15 -21.15 -6.57 10.18
CA ARG A 15 -19.81 -5.94 10.13
C ARG A 15 -18.90 -6.51 9.02
N PRO A 16 -18.29 -5.65 8.17
CA PRO A 16 -17.33 -6.13 7.18
C PRO A 16 -16.12 -6.75 7.88
N LYS A 17 -15.85 -8.03 7.64
CA LYS A 17 -14.62 -8.69 8.11
C LYS A 17 -13.42 -8.01 7.42
N ARG A 18 -12.55 -7.40 8.23
CA ARG A 18 -11.29 -6.80 7.78
C ARG A 18 -10.21 -7.87 7.85
N LYS A 19 -9.57 -8.21 6.71
CA LYS A 19 -8.42 -9.11 6.66
C LYS A 19 -7.17 -8.26 6.38
N ARG A 20 -6.09 -8.55 7.10
CA ARG A 20 -4.79 -7.91 6.90
C ARG A 20 -3.80 -9.03 6.64
N GLU A 21 -3.07 -8.92 5.54
CA GLU A 21 -2.00 -9.86 5.24
C GLU A 21 -0.66 -9.16 5.41
N ARG A 22 0.24 -9.81 6.15
CA ARG A 22 1.58 -9.29 6.45
C ARG A 22 2.57 -10.25 5.83
N VAL A 23 3.40 -9.74 4.94
CA VAL A 23 4.51 -10.49 4.35
C VAL A 23 5.79 -9.78 4.73
N TYR A 24 6.72 -10.52 5.33
CA TYR A 24 8.05 -10.05 5.67
C TYR A 24 9.05 -10.68 4.69
N ASP A 25 9.98 -9.88 4.16
CA ASP A 25 11.02 -10.30 3.21
C ASP A 25 10.51 -11.11 1.99
N GLY A 26 9.33 -10.74 1.50
CA GLY A 26 8.67 -11.40 0.38
C GLY A 26 9.07 -10.83 -0.97
N ILE A 27 9.31 -11.70 -1.95
CA ILE A 27 9.46 -11.27 -3.35
C ILE A 27 8.11 -10.78 -3.87
N VAL A 28 8.10 -9.58 -4.43
CA VAL A 28 6.99 -9.05 -5.21
C VAL A 28 7.19 -9.49 -6.67
N PRO A 29 6.15 -10.03 -7.33
CA PRO A 29 6.23 -10.38 -8.74
C PRO A 29 6.65 -9.22 -9.63
N LEU A 30 7.30 -9.53 -10.75
CA LEU A 30 7.68 -8.53 -11.77
C LEU A 30 6.59 -8.37 -12.84
N THR A 31 5.68 -9.34 -12.93
CA THR A 31 4.63 -9.35 -13.94
C THR A 31 3.26 -9.58 -13.31
N SER A 32 2.22 -9.07 -13.97
CA SER A 32 0.84 -9.26 -13.52
C SER A 32 0.36 -10.71 -13.58
N ARG A 33 1.00 -11.56 -14.40
CA ARG A 33 0.64 -12.98 -14.55
C ARG A 33 0.96 -13.82 -13.33
N GLU A 34 1.92 -13.36 -12.54
CA GLU A 34 2.41 -14.01 -11.33
C GLU A 34 1.72 -13.44 -10.07
N THR A 35 0.72 -12.57 -10.24
CA THR A 35 -0.02 -11.98 -9.12
C THR A 35 -1.25 -12.79 -8.76
N GLU A 36 -1.51 -12.90 -7.46
CA GLU A 36 -2.67 -13.58 -6.90
C GLU A 36 -3.30 -12.70 -5.82
N LEU A 37 -4.62 -12.56 -5.84
CA LEU A 37 -5.37 -11.62 -5.01
C LEU A 37 -5.01 -11.71 -3.52
N PHE A 38 -4.80 -12.91 -2.97
CA PHE A 38 -4.56 -13.10 -1.55
C PHE A 38 -3.14 -13.58 -1.23
N VAL A 39 -2.19 -13.42 -2.15
CA VAL A 39 -0.79 -13.83 -1.93
C VAL A 39 0.17 -12.72 -2.36
N HIS A 40 0.05 -12.25 -3.60
CA HIS A 40 0.82 -11.11 -4.13
C HIS A 40 -0.14 -10.28 -5.00
N PRO A 41 -0.93 -9.36 -4.42
CA PRO A 41 -1.98 -8.65 -5.16
C PRO A 41 -1.43 -7.56 -6.09
N LEU A 42 -0.11 -7.39 -6.15
CA LEU A 42 0.55 -6.36 -6.94
C LEU A 42 1.87 -6.90 -7.50
N TYR A 43 2.33 -6.23 -8.55
CA TYR A 43 3.64 -6.45 -9.16
C TYR A 43 4.40 -5.13 -9.25
N VAL A 44 5.73 -5.20 -9.22
CA VAL A 44 6.60 -4.05 -9.51
C VAL A 44 7.06 -4.12 -10.97
N ARG A 45 7.28 -2.96 -11.60
CA ARG A 45 7.74 -2.88 -13.00
C ARG A 45 9.25 -2.78 -13.14
N GLN A 46 9.96 -2.68 -12.02
CA GLN A 46 11.40 -2.46 -11.94
C GLN A 46 12.05 -3.61 -11.19
N GLN A 47 13.37 -3.74 -11.31
CA GLN A 47 14.17 -4.79 -10.66
C GLN A 47 14.15 -4.77 -9.12
N TYR A 48 13.65 -3.68 -8.51
CA TYR A 48 13.53 -3.53 -7.07
C TYR A 48 12.23 -4.17 -6.58
N ASN A 49 12.27 -5.45 -6.24
CA ASN A 49 11.07 -6.23 -5.96
C ASN A 49 11.05 -6.94 -4.61
N ARG A 50 11.98 -6.64 -3.72
CA ARG A 50 12.09 -7.27 -2.40
C ARG A 50 12.08 -6.20 -1.32
N PRO A 51 10.91 -5.67 -0.94
CA PRO A 51 10.80 -4.81 0.24
C PRO A 51 11.02 -5.65 1.50
N ASP A 52 11.51 -5.02 2.57
CA ASP A 52 11.68 -5.72 3.84
C ASP A 52 10.33 -6.10 4.46
N GLY A 53 9.28 -5.32 4.19
CA GLY A 53 7.92 -5.60 4.63
C GLY A 53 6.86 -5.13 3.65
N ARG A 54 5.72 -5.82 3.68
CA ARG A 54 4.52 -5.46 2.93
C ARG A 54 3.28 -5.69 3.78
N LEU A 55 2.38 -4.71 3.79
CA LEU A 55 1.07 -4.83 4.42
C LEU A 55 -0.01 -4.63 3.37
N ASP A 56 -0.76 -5.69 3.11
CA ASP A 56 -1.89 -5.66 2.17
C ASP A 56 -3.20 -5.51 2.95
N VAL A 57 -4.05 -4.59 2.51
CA VAL A 57 -5.31 -4.24 3.17
C VAL A 57 -6.49 -4.79 2.38
N TYR A 58 -7.28 -5.63 3.05
CA TYR A 58 -8.50 -6.20 2.48
C TYR A 58 -9.72 -5.92 3.35
N MET A 59 -10.85 -5.63 2.71
CA MET A 59 -12.15 -5.56 3.39
C MET A 59 -13.18 -6.34 2.57
N ALA A 60 -13.91 -7.23 3.24
CA ALA A 60 -14.95 -8.05 2.60
C ALA A 60 -14.47 -8.79 1.34
N GLY A 61 -13.20 -9.24 1.32
CA GLY A 61 -12.60 -9.96 0.19
C GLY A 61 -12.03 -9.06 -0.92
N VAL A 62 -12.21 -7.75 -0.84
CA VAL A 62 -11.69 -6.78 -1.82
C VAL A 62 -10.34 -6.24 -1.36
N TYR A 63 -9.38 -6.15 -2.29
CA TYR A 63 -8.06 -5.56 -2.07
C TYR A 63 -8.12 -4.03 -2.26
N TYR A 64 -7.68 -3.28 -1.25
CA TYR A 64 -7.77 -1.82 -1.22
C TYR A 64 -6.43 -1.11 -1.34
N GLY A 65 -5.34 -1.85 -1.25
CA GLY A 65 -4.01 -1.30 -1.41
C GLY A 65 -3.02 -1.87 -0.42
N THR A 66 -1.80 -1.38 -0.56
CA THR A 66 -0.63 -1.87 0.16
C THR A 66 0.17 -0.72 0.75
N VAL A 67 0.78 -0.98 1.91
CA VAL A 67 1.90 -0.21 2.43
C VAL A 67 3.17 -1.02 2.24
N MET A 68 4.13 -0.48 1.49
CA MET A 68 5.46 -1.06 1.30
C MET A 68 6.40 -0.54 2.38
N MET A 69 7.27 -1.38 2.94
CA MET A 69 8.14 -1.01 4.06
C MET A 69 9.58 -1.46 3.79
N ASP A 70 10.53 -0.61 4.17
CA ASP A 70 11.96 -0.85 4.04
C ASP A 70 12.67 -0.30 5.29
N PHE A 71 13.43 -1.13 5.99
CA PHE A 71 14.13 -0.79 7.23
C PHE A 71 15.59 -0.45 6.93
N LYS A 72 15.91 0.84 7.03
CA LYS A 72 17.26 1.36 6.77
C LYS A 72 18.03 1.52 8.07
N TYR A 73 19.07 0.72 8.29
CA TYR A 73 19.97 0.83 9.45
C TYR A 73 21.04 1.93 9.31
N ARG A 74 20.68 3.08 8.72
CA ARG A 74 21.62 4.16 8.41
C ARG A 74 20.95 5.54 8.48
N PRO A 75 21.72 6.63 8.65
CA PRO A 75 21.15 7.98 8.67
C PRO A 75 20.36 8.32 7.40
N ARG A 76 19.28 9.11 7.57
CA ARG A 76 18.37 9.53 6.49
C ARG A 76 19.07 10.02 5.22
N HIS A 77 20.06 10.89 5.34
CA HIS A 77 20.78 11.48 4.20
C HIS A 77 21.53 10.44 3.34
N ASN A 78 21.79 9.23 3.85
CA ASN A 78 22.46 8.19 3.09
C ASN A 78 21.52 7.45 2.12
N PHE A 79 20.20 7.49 2.36
CA PHE A 79 19.22 6.77 1.53
C PHE A 79 18.11 7.65 0.98
N TRP A 80 17.95 8.88 1.50
CA TRP A 80 17.00 9.84 0.99
C TRP A 80 17.48 11.28 1.17
N GLU A 81 17.75 11.94 0.04
CA GLU A 81 18.12 13.35 -0.02
C GLU A 81 17.30 14.05 -1.10
N LYS A 82 16.51 15.07 -0.71
CA LYS A 82 15.55 15.72 -1.61
C LYS A 82 16.23 16.35 -2.82
N ASP A 83 17.40 16.93 -2.64
CA ASP A 83 18.15 17.62 -3.69
C ASP A 83 18.70 16.66 -4.76
N ARG A 84 18.76 15.35 -4.46
CA ARG A 84 19.18 14.31 -5.41
C ARG A 84 18.04 13.67 -6.17
N ILE A 85 16.77 14.01 -5.87
CA ILE A 85 15.62 13.35 -6.48
C ILE A 85 15.69 13.49 -8.01
N ASN A 86 15.90 14.69 -8.55
CA ASN A 86 15.87 14.94 -9.99
C ASN A 86 17.26 14.95 -10.64
N THR A 87 18.25 14.29 -10.03
CA THR A 87 19.63 14.30 -10.52
C THR A 87 20.14 12.89 -10.80
N ILE A 88 21.20 12.80 -11.60
CA ILE A 88 21.93 11.54 -11.84
C ILE A 88 22.61 10.98 -10.59
N ALA A 89 22.74 11.79 -9.53
CA ALA A 89 23.36 11.42 -8.26
C ALA A 89 22.42 10.65 -7.31
N ARG A 90 21.20 10.34 -7.77
CA ARG A 90 20.23 9.55 -7.02
C ARG A 90 20.81 8.18 -6.64
N THR A 91 20.74 7.82 -5.36
CA THR A 91 21.29 6.56 -4.88
C THR A 91 20.43 5.36 -5.29
N ARG A 92 21.00 4.16 -5.18
CA ARG A 92 20.28 2.90 -5.41
C ARG A 92 19.06 2.78 -4.47
N GLU A 93 19.21 3.20 -3.22
CA GLU A 93 18.17 3.15 -2.20
C GLU A 93 17.01 4.10 -2.54
N MET A 94 17.30 5.30 -3.05
CA MET A 94 16.26 6.21 -3.53
C MET A 94 15.49 5.60 -4.71
N ASN A 95 16.20 4.99 -5.67
CA ASN A 95 15.57 4.29 -6.79
C ASN A 95 14.69 3.13 -6.33
N GLN A 96 15.14 2.37 -5.33
CA GLN A 96 14.38 1.28 -4.72
C GLN A 96 13.07 1.79 -4.11
N LEU A 97 13.12 2.84 -3.29
CA LEU A 97 11.93 3.42 -2.65
C LEU A 97 10.93 3.97 -3.68
N ILE A 98 11.43 4.67 -4.71
CA ILE A 98 10.59 5.18 -5.81
C ILE A 98 9.97 4.02 -6.60
N ALA A 99 10.72 2.95 -6.86
CA ALA A 99 10.21 1.80 -7.59
C ALA A 99 9.03 1.10 -6.89
N TYR A 100 9.06 1.02 -5.56
CA TYR A 100 7.94 0.49 -4.80
C TYR A 100 6.66 1.32 -4.99
N SER A 101 6.77 2.65 -5.05
CA SER A 101 5.60 3.53 -5.26
C SER A 101 4.95 3.34 -6.63
N ASP A 102 5.71 2.89 -7.63
CA ASP A 102 5.28 2.67 -9.02
C ASP A 102 4.80 1.22 -9.29
N SER A 103 4.41 0.51 -8.25
CA SER A 103 3.77 -0.81 -8.35
C SER A 103 2.42 -0.74 -9.06
N ARG A 104 1.92 -1.88 -9.54
CA ARG A 104 0.64 -2.01 -10.25
C ARG A 104 -0.14 -3.22 -9.78
N SER A 105 -1.46 -3.19 -9.94
CA SER A 105 -2.35 -4.26 -9.49
C SER A 105 -3.57 -4.41 -10.38
N ASN A 106 -3.91 -5.67 -10.69
CA ASN A 106 -5.16 -6.03 -11.35
C ASN A 106 -6.33 -6.19 -10.37
N PHE A 107 -6.05 -6.14 -9.07
CA PHE A 107 -7.00 -6.49 -8.01
C PHE A 107 -7.50 -5.29 -7.22
N LEU A 108 -6.88 -4.12 -7.41
CA LEU A 108 -7.23 -2.90 -6.69
C LEU A 108 -8.71 -2.54 -6.92
N TYR A 109 -9.45 -2.47 -5.81
CA TYR A 109 -10.89 -2.21 -5.73
C TYR A 109 -11.83 -3.30 -6.28
N GLY A 110 -11.34 -4.52 -6.49
CA GLY A 110 -12.16 -5.68 -6.81
C GLY A 110 -12.57 -5.78 -8.29
N GLU A 111 -13.31 -6.83 -8.63
CA GLU A 111 -13.69 -7.17 -10.01
C GLU A 111 -14.79 -6.27 -10.58
N ASP A 112 -15.65 -5.71 -9.73
CA ASP A 112 -16.75 -4.82 -10.12
C ASP A 112 -16.29 -3.42 -10.55
N ARG A 113 -14.97 -3.18 -10.59
CA ARG A 113 -14.42 -1.91 -11.07
C ARG A 113 -14.67 -1.75 -12.57
N PRO A 114 -14.93 -0.53 -13.06
CA PRO A 114 -15.01 -0.31 -14.49
C PRO A 114 -13.68 -0.71 -15.14
N SER A 115 -13.71 -1.48 -16.23
CA SER A 115 -12.52 -1.99 -16.94
C SER A 115 -11.71 -0.91 -17.66
N SER A 116 -11.84 0.35 -17.27
CA SER A 116 -11.19 1.46 -17.94
C SER A 116 -9.68 1.48 -17.64
N ALA A 117 -8.90 1.84 -18.65
CA ALA A 117 -7.45 2.01 -18.53
C ALA A 117 -7.06 3.02 -17.43
N ALA A 118 -7.97 3.90 -17.01
CA ALA A 118 -7.74 4.84 -15.93
C ALA A 118 -7.60 4.14 -14.57
N PHE A 119 -8.37 3.09 -14.28
CA PHE A 119 -8.26 2.36 -13.01
C PHE A 119 -6.96 1.55 -12.91
N GLN A 120 -6.44 1.07 -14.04
CA GLN A 120 -5.11 0.43 -14.10
C GLN A 120 -3.95 1.42 -13.87
N ARG A 121 -4.23 2.74 -13.89
CA ARG A 121 -3.26 3.79 -13.59
C ARG A 121 -3.20 4.18 -12.13
N LEU A 122 -4.18 3.76 -11.32
CA LEU A 122 -4.15 3.99 -9.89
C LEU A 122 -3.01 3.19 -9.25
N SER A 123 -2.26 3.84 -8.35
CA SER A 123 -1.24 3.13 -7.59
C SER A 123 -1.93 2.25 -6.54
N PRO A 124 -1.63 0.95 -6.48
CA PRO A 124 -2.07 0.09 -5.40
C PRO A 124 -1.26 0.32 -4.12
N VAL A 125 -0.15 1.05 -4.18
CA VAL A 125 0.68 1.36 -3.02
C VAL A 125 0.26 2.72 -2.48
N ALA A 126 -0.40 2.70 -1.33
CA ALA A 126 -0.85 3.91 -0.65
C ALA A 126 0.37 4.72 -0.20
N GLU A 127 1.31 4.04 0.47
CA GLU A 127 2.57 4.62 0.90
C GLU A 127 3.72 3.61 0.87
N VAL A 128 4.91 4.13 0.60
CA VAL A 128 6.19 3.49 0.85
C VAL A 128 6.74 4.06 2.15
N TRP A 129 7.14 3.21 3.08
CA TRP A 129 7.69 3.59 4.37
C TRP A 129 9.16 3.23 4.41
N ALA A 130 10.01 4.22 4.67
CA ALA A 130 11.40 4.00 5.02
C ALA A 130 11.58 4.25 6.51
N LEU A 131 11.80 3.18 7.28
CA LEU A 131 12.02 3.26 8.71
C LEU A 131 13.53 3.35 9.00
N TYR A 132 13.97 4.26 9.85
CA TYR A 132 15.39 4.49 10.09
C TYR A 132 15.72 4.90 11.52
N PRO A 133 16.90 4.53 12.05
CA PRO A 133 17.30 4.89 13.40
C PRO A 133 17.65 6.37 13.46
N VAL A 134 17.27 7.00 14.57
CA VAL A 134 17.69 8.36 14.93
C VAL A 134 18.86 8.27 15.89
N LYS A 135 19.87 9.14 15.72
CA LYS A 135 20.99 9.23 16.66
C LYS A 135 20.49 9.64 18.03
N GLU A 136 21.08 9.06 19.07
CA GLU A 136 20.79 9.40 20.46
C GLU A 136 20.89 10.92 20.70
N GLY A 137 19.95 11.46 21.47
CA GLY A 137 19.85 12.90 21.75
C GLY A 137 19.30 13.75 20.59
N ARG A 138 18.88 13.14 19.48
CA ARG A 138 18.16 13.83 18.41
C ARG A 138 16.71 13.36 18.35
N GLU A 139 15.81 14.30 18.17
CA GLU A 139 14.42 14.03 17.84
C GLU A 139 14.22 14.31 16.35
N GLU A 140 13.72 13.32 15.62
CA GLU A 140 13.21 13.50 14.27
C GLU A 140 11.73 13.13 14.26
N ARG A 141 10.95 13.77 13.39
CA ARG A 141 9.53 13.46 13.20
C ARG A 141 9.32 12.79 11.84
N PRO A 142 8.23 12.01 11.66
CA PRO A 142 7.87 11.51 10.34
C PRO A 142 7.78 12.63 9.30
N THR A 143 8.35 12.40 8.12
CA THR A 143 8.29 13.34 6.98
C THR A 143 7.80 12.64 5.73
N SER A 144 7.25 13.39 4.76
CA SER A 144 6.74 12.84 3.49
C SER A 144 7.45 13.43 2.29
N SER A 145 7.49 12.63 1.24
CA SER A 145 7.69 13.07 -0.14
C SER A 145 6.43 12.68 -0.93
N PRO A 146 5.43 13.58 -1.04
CA PRO A 146 4.15 13.28 -1.67
C PRO A 146 4.28 12.74 -3.10
N ASP A 147 5.20 13.30 -3.89
CA ASP A 147 5.42 12.92 -5.30
C ASP A 147 5.88 11.46 -5.49
N HIS A 148 6.30 10.80 -4.41
CA HIS A 148 6.79 9.42 -4.43
C HIS A 148 6.03 8.52 -3.45
N SER A 149 4.89 9.00 -2.93
CA SER A 149 4.12 8.33 -1.87
C SER A 149 5.00 7.85 -0.72
N LEU A 150 6.10 8.54 -0.43
CA LEU A 150 7.12 8.10 0.51
C LEU A 150 6.92 8.76 1.87
N ARG A 151 7.00 7.96 2.92
CA ARG A 151 7.03 8.37 4.31
C ARG A 151 8.35 7.93 4.94
N LEU A 152 9.09 8.88 5.49
CA LEU A 152 10.31 8.63 6.25
C LEU A 152 9.92 8.61 7.72
N ILE A 153 10.06 7.47 8.39
CA ILE A 153 9.61 7.29 9.77
C ILE A 153 10.83 7.00 10.64
N PRO A 154 11.19 7.89 11.59
CA PRO A 154 12.21 7.58 12.57
C PRO A 154 11.74 6.40 13.44
N LEU A 155 12.60 5.42 13.68
CA LEU A 155 12.31 4.26 14.52
C LEU A 155 13.60 3.82 15.21
N SER A 156 13.67 4.01 16.52
CA SER A 156 14.81 3.59 17.34
C SER A 156 14.35 2.54 18.35
N PRO A 157 14.96 1.33 18.36
CA PRO A 157 14.66 0.32 19.37
C PRO A 157 14.85 0.87 20.80
N GLY A 158 13.93 0.56 21.70
CA GLY A 158 13.98 1.03 23.10
C GLY A 158 13.60 2.49 23.33
N GLY A 159 13.35 3.27 22.26
CA GLY A 159 12.81 4.63 22.36
C GLY A 159 11.27 4.67 22.33
N ASP A 160 10.72 5.87 22.52
CA ASP A 160 9.31 6.14 22.24
C ASP A 160 9.07 6.07 20.72
N ASN A 161 8.11 5.23 20.32
CA ASN A 161 7.75 4.98 18.94
C ASN A 161 6.23 5.14 18.70
N GLU A 162 5.53 5.89 19.57
CA GLU A 162 4.08 6.11 19.45
C GLU A 162 3.70 6.71 18.08
N HIS A 163 4.53 7.59 17.52
CA HIS A 163 4.31 8.19 16.20
C HIS A 163 4.24 7.14 15.08
N VAL A 164 4.89 5.98 15.21
CA VAL A 164 4.80 4.89 14.22
C VAL A 164 3.39 4.29 14.21
N VAL A 165 2.79 4.13 15.39
CA VAL A 165 1.41 3.68 15.53
C VAL A 165 0.46 4.71 14.94
N GLN A 166 0.69 6.00 15.21
CA GLN A 166 -0.13 7.09 14.68
C GLN A 166 -0.07 7.13 13.14
N GLU A 167 1.12 6.97 12.53
CA GLU A 167 1.27 6.88 11.07
C GLU A 167 0.54 5.65 10.50
N PHE A 168 0.55 4.54 11.22
CA PHE A 168 -0.14 3.31 10.81
C PHE A 168 -1.66 3.50 10.83
N GLU A 169 -2.19 4.11 11.89
CA GLU A 169 -3.60 4.44 11.96
C GLU A 169 -4.02 5.44 10.88
N ARG A 170 -3.18 6.43 10.58
CA ARG A 170 -3.43 7.43 9.54
C ARG A 170 -3.55 6.76 8.17
N VAL A 171 -2.57 5.95 7.76
CA VAL A 171 -2.60 5.32 6.43
C VAL A 171 -3.75 4.31 6.31
N LEU A 172 -4.09 3.61 7.39
CA LEU A 172 -5.27 2.74 7.39
C LEU A 172 -6.57 3.54 7.26
N LYS A 173 -6.73 4.64 7.99
CA LYS A 173 -7.91 5.52 7.87
C LYS A 173 -8.02 6.05 6.44
N GLN A 174 -6.92 6.47 5.83
CA GLN A 174 -6.89 6.94 4.45
C GLN A 174 -7.36 5.87 3.47
N LEU A 175 -6.78 4.67 3.50
CA LEU A 175 -7.20 3.54 2.66
C LEU A 175 -8.69 3.17 2.82
N LEU A 176 -9.20 3.25 4.05
CA LEU A 176 -10.61 3.02 4.35
C LEU A 176 -11.53 4.14 3.86
N GLN A 177 -11.05 5.39 3.80
CA GLN A 177 -11.80 6.53 3.28
C GLN A 177 -11.80 6.55 1.76
N ASP A 178 -10.64 6.32 1.14
CA ASP A 178 -10.51 6.24 -0.32
C ASP A 178 -11.40 5.13 -0.88
N SER A 179 -11.46 4.00 -0.18
CA SER A 179 -12.37 2.92 -0.53
C SER A 179 -13.85 3.26 -0.40
N ALA A 180 -14.25 3.97 0.67
CA ALA A 180 -15.63 4.41 0.84
C ALA A 180 -16.04 5.42 -0.23
N GLY A 181 -15.20 6.44 -0.49
CA GLY A 181 -15.41 7.42 -1.55
C GLY A 181 -15.43 6.79 -2.94
N PHE A 182 -14.62 5.76 -3.17
CA PHE A 182 -14.66 4.97 -4.40
C PHE A 182 -15.99 4.23 -4.57
N ILE A 183 -16.46 3.51 -3.54
CA ILE A 183 -17.73 2.76 -3.59
C ILE A 183 -18.92 3.71 -3.79
N GLU A 184 -18.92 4.87 -3.13
CA GLU A 184 -19.99 5.87 -3.25
C GLU A 184 -19.97 6.61 -4.59
N GLY A 185 -18.79 6.77 -5.19
CA GLY A 185 -18.59 7.43 -6.49
C GLY A 185 -18.81 6.54 -7.71
N LEU A 186 -18.94 5.22 -7.54
CA LEU A 186 -19.34 4.35 -8.64
C LEU A 186 -20.79 4.69 -9.05
N PRO A 187 -21.07 4.89 -10.35
CA PRO A 187 -22.45 5.06 -10.79
C PRO A 187 -23.22 3.84 -10.31
N LYS A 188 -24.33 4.06 -9.59
CA LYS A 188 -25.27 2.99 -9.23
C LYS A 188 -25.89 2.49 -10.52
N ILE A 189 -25.23 1.54 -11.18
CA ILE A 189 -25.82 0.83 -12.30
C ILE A 189 -26.89 -0.05 -11.67
N GLY A 190 -28.14 0.40 -11.77
CA GLY A 190 -29.30 -0.41 -11.44
C GLY A 190 -29.31 -1.64 -12.33
N PHE A 191 -29.30 -2.81 -11.71
CA PHE A 191 -29.74 -4.05 -12.36
C PHE A 191 -31.27 -4.06 -12.45
#